data_AF-A0AAE4CYC3-F1
#
_entry.id   AF-A0AAE4CYC3-F1
#
_cell.length_a   1.000
_cell.length_b   1.000
_cell.length_c   1.000
_cell.angle_alpha   90.00
_cell.angle_beta   90.00
_cell.angle_gamma   90.00
#
_symmetry.space_group_name_H-M   'P 1'
#
loop_
_entity.id
_entity.type
_entity.pdbx_description
1 polymer ?
#
loop_
_entity_poly.entity_id
_entity_poly.type
_entity_poly.pdbx_seq_one_letter_code
_entity_poly.pdbx_strand_id
1 'polypeptide(L)'
;MEAVEPGDLDITADDNVASASHGQLTLSELHPLIARAADPLWAQMDYGGAVEAAWYSLRDELRDLLDSQADGARLVNLIADSDPRLQLTDFVTETDQSMHRGILRFLAGIVFYVRNPMAHDASPPYANDPIRCFEYLAIMSLCARHLAIAAHPTTVDEIVAEAGQSRFSATSEAIADLVGSLPAAQLPALVGALATAFREAFESEDAGKATNLRQVYIETLELHAANRPILRRAARICARYLADDRTFDIGIALLNGVVFTMLPVRHQANVVNALVRDTREARRVDGRATGGGRYFMLVPTVFGVVGPRDQMMLFRAFANRFRARDPAARAYAASLVGALSHHVVGNEWDTTANMFVAAVMNCEPNDGVYTSAWDSLFVMNLDFLALIDSKLRVVMEATAESEKESLEGIRPREGAERVARTARLLVAESLKR
;
A
#
# COMPACT_ATOMS: atom_id res chain seq x y z
N MET A 1 21.27 54.75 -29.38
CA MET A 1 20.05 54.30 -28.68
C MET A 1 18.98 54.17 -29.74
N GLU A 2 18.93 53.02 -30.39
CA GLU A 2 17.92 52.67 -31.39
C GLU A 2 16.66 52.19 -30.67
N ALA A 3 15.51 52.69 -31.11
CA ALA A 3 14.20 52.32 -30.60
C ALA A 3 13.83 50.93 -31.13
N VAL A 4 13.45 50.03 -30.22
CA VAL A 4 12.92 48.70 -30.53
C VAL A 4 11.43 48.86 -30.84
N GLU A 5 11.02 48.50 -32.05
CA GLU A 5 9.61 48.43 -32.42
C GLU A 5 8.93 47.21 -31.77
N PRO A 6 7.64 47.30 -31.40
CA PRO A 6 6.90 46.19 -30.82
C PRO A 6 6.57 45.17 -31.91
N GLY A 7 7.16 43.98 -31.80
CA GLY A 7 6.85 42.86 -32.65
C GLY A 7 5.42 42.37 -32.42
N ASP A 8 4.66 42.30 -33.51
CA ASP A 8 3.39 41.59 -33.61
C ASP A 8 3.59 40.13 -33.20
N LEU A 9 3.05 39.76 -32.02
CA LEU A 9 2.82 38.37 -31.66
C LEU A 9 1.65 37.87 -32.51
N ASP A 10 1.98 37.24 -33.63
CA ASP A 10 1.04 36.47 -34.44
C ASP A 10 0.57 35.25 -33.62
N ILE A 11 -0.65 35.35 -33.08
CA ILE A 11 -1.31 34.31 -32.27
C ILE A 11 -2.14 33.36 -33.15
N THR A 12 -1.95 33.34 -34.47
CA THR A 12 -2.87 32.65 -35.40
C THR A 12 -2.35 31.34 -36.00
N ALA A 13 -1.44 30.64 -35.32
CA ALA A 13 -0.98 29.33 -35.79
C ALA A 13 -0.70 28.34 -34.64
N ASP A 14 -1.76 27.67 -34.16
CA ASP A 14 -1.69 26.23 -33.83
C ASP A 14 -3.11 25.63 -33.62
N ASP A 15 -3.92 25.59 -34.67
CA ASP A 15 -5.24 24.94 -34.70
C ASP A 15 -5.16 23.41 -34.86
N ASN A 16 -4.29 22.71 -34.11
CA ASN A 16 -4.24 21.25 -34.11
C ASN A 16 -3.75 20.62 -32.80
N VAL A 17 -4.10 21.22 -31.65
CA VAL A 17 -4.14 20.45 -30.40
C VAL A 17 -5.45 19.67 -30.40
N ALA A 18 -5.35 18.37 -30.67
CA ALA A 18 -6.43 17.43 -30.47
C ALA A 18 -7.07 17.68 -29.09
N SER A 19 -8.29 18.22 -29.10
CA SER A 19 -9.11 18.43 -27.92
C SER A 19 -9.44 17.06 -27.33
N ALA A 20 -8.61 16.60 -26.40
CA ALA A 20 -9.05 15.66 -25.39
C ALA A 20 -10.34 16.25 -24.81
N SER A 21 -11.46 15.57 -25.05
CA SER A 21 -12.77 15.91 -24.50
C SER A 21 -12.66 15.83 -22.98
N HIS A 22 -12.17 16.91 -22.35
CA HIS A 22 -12.33 17.11 -20.93
C HIS A 22 -13.83 17.16 -20.72
N GLY A 23 -14.36 16.12 -20.06
CA GLY A 23 -15.80 16.01 -19.79
C GLY A 23 -16.31 17.32 -19.23
N GLN A 24 -17.33 17.88 -19.85
CA GLN A 24 -17.96 19.10 -19.36
C GLN A 24 -18.55 18.79 -17.98
N LEU A 25 -18.12 19.53 -16.96
CA LEU A 25 -18.60 19.27 -15.59
C LEU A 25 -20.12 19.44 -15.52
N THR A 26 -20.81 18.51 -14.88
CA THR A 26 -22.26 18.46 -14.72
C THR A 26 -22.66 18.44 -13.25
N LEU A 27 -23.94 18.74 -12.95
CA LEU A 27 -24.43 18.71 -11.56
C LEU A 27 -24.29 17.34 -10.89
N SER A 28 -24.28 16.24 -11.65
CA SER A 28 -24.14 14.88 -11.11
C SER A 28 -22.76 14.61 -10.51
N GLU A 29 -21.76 15.44 -10.82
CA GLU A 29 -20.41 15.35 -10.23
C GLU A 29 -20.28 16.16 -8.93
N LEU A 30 -21.28 16.99 -8.60
CA LEU A 30 -21.36 17.68 -7.32
C LEU A 30 -21.77 16.72 -6.19
N HIS A 31 -21.55 17.14 -4.95
CA HIS A 31 -21.99 16.39 -3.78
C HIS A 31 -23.51 16.15 -3.83
N PRO A 32 -24.01 14.93 -3.53
CA PRO A 32 -25.42 14.59 -3.70
C PRO A 32 -26.40 15.51 -2.96
N LEU A 33 -26.01 16.04 -1.79
CA LEU A 33 -26.79 17.05 -1.06
C LEU A 33 -27.08 18.28 -1.94
N ILE A 34 -26.03 18.80 -2.59
CA ILE A 34 -26.08 20.00 -3.41
C ILE A 34 -26.74 19.72 -4.75
N ALA A 35 -26.34 18.63 -5.41
CA ALA A 35 -26.90 18.23 -6.70
C ALA A 35 -28.42 18.07 -6.63
N ARG A 36 -28.93 17.31 -5.64
CA ARG A 36 -30.38 17.08 -5.49
C ARG A 36 -31.17 18.35 -5.23
N ALA A 37 -30.61 19.30 -4.48
CA ALA A 37 -31.27 20.57 -4.19
C ALA A 37 -31.28 21.49 -5.42
N ALA A 38 -30.20 21.53 -6.19
CA ALA A 38 -30.02 22.41 -7.34
C ALA A 38 -30.70 21.91 -8.63
N ASP A 39 -30.69 20.59 -8.87
CA ASP A 39 -31.07 19.97 -10.16
C ASP A 39 -32.45 20.38 -10.69
N PRO A 40 -33.53 20.40 -9.88
CA PRO A 40 -34.85 20.77 -10.38
C PRO A 40 -34.94 22.21 -10.90
N LEU A 41 -34.21 23.13 -10.28
CA LEU A 41 -34.20 24.57 -10.62
C LEU A 41 -33.22 24.85 -11.75
N TRP A 42 -32.09 24.15 -11.76
CA TRP A 42 -31.11 24.22 -12.84
C TRP A 42 -31.70 23.78 -14.18
N ALA A 43 -32.49 22.70 -14.18
CA ALA A 43 -33.20 22.22 -15.38
C ALA A 43 -34.23 23.24 -15.92
N GLN A 44 -34.71 24.15 -15.07
CA GLN A 44 -35.62 25.25 -15.43
C GLN A 44 -34.89 26.54 -15.81
N MET A 45 -33.54 26.51 -15.86
CA MET A 45 -32.69 27.69 -16.04
C MET A 45 -32.81 28.73 -14.91
N ASP A 46 -33.33 28.34 -13.75
CA ASP A 46 -33.35 29.14 -12.53
C ASP A 46 -32.05 28.91 -11.73
N TYR A 47 -30.95 29.46 -12.22
CA TYR A 47 -29.63 29.24 -11.63
C TYR A 47 -29.50 29.91 -10.25
N GLY A 48 -30.11 31.08 -10.06
CA GLY A 48 -30.19 31.76 -8.77
C GLY A 48 -30.93 30.93 -7.73
N GLY A 49 -32.12 30.40 -8.07
CA GLY A 49 -32.88 29.51 -7.21
C GLY A 49 -32.13 28.21 -6.90
N ALA A 50 -31.42 27.63 -7.87
CA ALA A 50 -30.60 26.44 -7.66
C ALA A 50 -29.51 26.67 -6.58
N VAL A 51 -28.85 27.82 -6.60
CA VAL A 51 -27.87 28.23 -5.57
C VAL A 51 -28.56 28.44 -4.21
N GLU A 52 -29.76 29.00 -4.18
CA GLU A 52 -30.53 29.17 -2.94
C GLU A 52 -30.87 27.83 -2.29
N ALA A 53 -31.42 26.91 -3.08
CA ALA A 53 -31.83 25.59 -2.63
C ALA A 53 -30.63 24.80 -2.10
N ALA A 54 -29.50 24.86 -2.80
CA ALA A 54 -28.25 24.27 -2.36
C ALA A 54 -27.77 24.85 -1.02
N TRP A 55 -27.82 26.17 -0.85
CA TRP A 55 -27.48 26.82 0.42
C TRP A 55 -28.40 26.35 1.55
N TYR A 56 -29.71 26.33 1.35
CA TYR A 56 -30.64 25.88 2.39
C TYR A 56 -30.40 24.42 2.78
N SER A 57 -30.16 23.55 1.79
CA SER A 57 -29.82 22.15 2.08
C SER A 57 -28.51 22.02 2.86
N LEU A 58 -27.47 22.78 2.51
CA LEU A 58 -26.19 22.80 3.25
C LEU A 58 -26.34 23.35 4.67
N ARG A 59 -27.13 24.43 4.84
CA ARG A 59 -27.42 25.03 6.14
C ARG A 59 -28.16 24.08 7.05
N ASP A 60 -29.17 23.38 6.53
CA ASP A 60 -29.98 22.48 7.34
C ASP A 60 -29.14 21.27 7.80
N GLU A 61 -28.26 20.76 6.95
CA GLU A 61 -27.25 19.75 7.36
C GLU A 61 -26.35 20.28 8.50
N LEU A 62 -25.84 21.51 8.41
CA LEU A 62 -25.06 22.13 9.49
C LEU A 62 -25.84 22.23 10.81
N ARG A 63 -27.13 22.56 10.74
CA ARG A 63 -28.00 22.68 11.92
C ARG A 63 -28.17 21.34 12.61
N ASP A 64 -28.40 20.29 11.82
CA ASP A 64 -28.58 18.94 12.32
C ASP A 64 -27.29 18.44 12.99
N LEU A 65 -26.14 18.65 12.36
CA LEU A 65 -24.84 18.25 12.92
C LEU A 65 -24.42 19.03 14.17
N LEU A 66 -24.83 20.30 14.29
CA LEU A 66 -24.49 21.17 15.42
C LEU A 66 -25.55 21.19 16.51
N ASP A 67 -26.67 20.46 16.33
CA ASP A 67 -27.88 20.52 17.15
C ASP A 67 -28.27 21.97 17.47
N SER A 68 -28.48 22.78 16.43
CA SER A 68 -28.63 24.22 16.56
C SER A 68 -29.63 24.80 15.57
N GLN A 69 -30.44 25.75 16.03
CA GLN A 69 -31.35 26.53 15.18
C GLN A 69 -30.74 27.86 14.72
N ALA A 70 -29.43 28.07 14.93
CA ALA A 70 -28.74 29.27 14.48
C ALA A 70 -28.80 29.40 12.93
N ASP A 71 -28.54 30.60 12.42
CA ASP A 71 -28.50 30.87 10.98
C ASP A 71 -27.32 31.79 10.62
N GLY A 72 -26.98 31.82 9.33
CA GLY A 72 -25.94 32.64 8.75
C GLY A 72 -24.61 32.49 9.47
N ALA A 73 -23.97 33.62 9.74
CA ALA A 73 -22.63 33.63 10.34
C ALA A 73 -22.63 33.06 11.76
N ARG A 74 -23.76 33.17 12.48
CA ARG A 74 -23.87 32.59 13.83
C ARG A 74 -23.80 31.07 13.78
N LEU A 75 -24.43 30.43 12.79
CA LEU A 75 -24.37 28.98 12.62
C LEU A 75 -22.94 28.52 12.32
N VAL A 76 -22.28 29.16 11.35
CA VAL A 76 -20.90 28.83 10.95
C VAL A 76 -19.92 29.02 12.12
N ASN A 77 -20.08 30.09 12.91
CA ASN A 77 -19.21 30.36 14.05
C ASN A 77 -19.32 29.31 15.18
N LEU A 78 -20.39 28.50 15.23
CA LEU A 78 -20.49 27.40 16.21
C LEU A 78 -19.51 26.27 15.93
N ILE A 79 -19.02 26.12 14.70
CA ILE A 79 -18.01 25.11 14.35
C ILE A 79 -16.71 25.35 15.10
N ALA A 80 -16.36 26.63 15.32
CA ALA A 80 -15.11 27.12 15.91
C ALA A 80 -13.83 26.79 15.11
N ASP A 81 -12.86 27.70 15.20
CA ASP A 81 -11.54 27.59 14.54
C ASP A 81 -10.58 26.76 15.44
N SER A 82 -10.57 27.06 16.73
CA SER A 82 -9.86 26.33 17.77
C SER A 82 -10.86 25.54 18.62
N ASP A 83 -10.57 24.26 18.88
CA ASP A 83 -11.47 23.34 19.61
C ASP A 83 -12.85 23.19 18.94
N PRO A 84 -12.88 22.64 17.71
CA PRO A 84 -14.09 22.66 16.90
C PRO A 84 -15.18 21.74 17.44
N ARG A 85 -16.41 22.26 17.51
CA ARG A 85 -17.61 21.45 17.83
C ARG A 85 -17.94 20.43 16.74
N LEU A 86 -17.57 20.76 15.50
CA LEU A 86 -17.70 19.88 14.33
C LEU A 86 -16.35 19.87 13.60
N GLN A 87 -15.65 18.75 13.65
CA GLN A 87 -14.35 18.60 12.99
C GLN A 87 -14.56 18.37 11.49
N LEU A 88 -14.27 19.38 10.65
CA LEU A 88 -14.43 19.30 9.20
C LEU A 88 -13.24 18.62 8.50
N THR A 89 -12.16 18.42 9.25
CA THR A 89 -10.96 17.66 8.87
C THR A 89 -10.52 16.85 10.08
N ASP A 90 -9.48 16.02 9.92
CA ASP A 90 -8.85 15.27 11.02
C ASP A 90 -8.41 16.15 12.19
N PHE A 91 -8.12 17.43 11.94
CA PHE A 91 -7.73 18.42 12.94
C PHE A 91 -6.49 18.04 13.79
N VAL A 92 -5.65 17.12 13.30
CA VAL A 92 -4.47 16.60 14.02
C VAL A 92 -3.21 17.42 13.72
N THR A 93 -2.92 17.68 12.44
CA THR A 93 -1.72 18.39 12.00
C THR A 93 -1.99 19.88 11.77
N GLU A 94 -0.92 20.68 11.66
CA GLU A 94 -1.04 22.10 11.31
C GLU A 94 -1.69 22.29 9.93
N THR A 95 -1.43 21.38 9.00
CA THR A 95 -2.08 21.33 7.69
C THR A 95 -3.58 21.09 7.84
N ASP A 96 -3.98 20.10 8.63
CA ASP A 96 -5.41 19.78 8.85
C ASP A 96 -6.15 20.95 9.50
N GLN A 97 -5.52 21.62 10.47
CA GLN A 97 -6.07 22.81 11.12
C GLN A 97 -6.17 23.97 10.14
N SER A 98 -5.20 24.14 9.23
CA SER A 98 -5.26 25.16 8.18
C SER A 98 -6.34 24.87 7.15
N MET A 99 -6.53 23.61 6.77
CA MET A 99 -7.61 23.17 5.90
C MET A 99 -8.97 23.37 6.56
N HIS A 100 -9.12 22.99 7.84
CA HIS A 100 -10.33 23.23 8.64
C HIS A 100 -10.70 24.71 8.65
N ARG A 101 -9.71 25.59 8.91
CA ARG A 101 -9.87 27.03 8.79
C ARG A 101 -10.33 27.45 7.40
N GLY A 102 -9.68 26.93 6.35
CA GLY A 102 -10.05 27.23 4.97
C GLY A 102 -11.52 26.92 4.67
N ILE A 103 -11.99 25.73 5.05
CA ILE A 103 -13.38 25.31 4.87
C ILE A 103 -14.32 26.21 5.68
N LEU A 104 -13.95 26.53 6.93
CA LEU A 104 -14.71 27.47 7.76
C LEU A 104 -14.83 28.85 7.10
N ARG A 105 -13.75 29.36 6.47
CA ARG A 105 -13.76 30.61 5.71
C ARG A 105 -14.60 30.52 4.44
N PHE A 106 -14.63 29.38 3.76
CA PHE A 106 -15.55 29.17 2.64
C PHE A 106 -17.01 29.18 3.09
N LEU A 107 -17.36 28.48 4.17
CA LEU A 107 -18.72 28.51 4.74
C LEU A 107 -19.13 29.93 5.15
N ALA A 108 -18.25 30.67 5.81
CA ALA A 108 -18.50 32.08 6.15
C ALA A 108 -18.64 32.94 4.89
N GLY A 109 -17.79 32.72 3.89
CA GLY A 109 -17.83 33.38 2.59
C GLY A 109 -19.15 33.15 1.88
N ILE A 110 -19.65 31.90 1.84
CA ILE A 110 -20.96 31.55 1.28
C ILE A 110 -22.07 32.35 1.98
N VAL A 111 -22.06 32.44 3.32
CA VAL A 111 -23.05 33.24 4.06
C VAL A 111 -23.01 34.71 3.62
N PHE A 112 -21.82 35.33 3.60
CA PHE A 112 -21.71 36.76 3.36
C PHE A 112 -21.86 37.16 1.89
N TYR A 113 -21.35 36.33 0.98
CA TYR A 113 -21.24 36.65 -0.44
C TYR A 113 -22.39 36.08 -1.27
N VAL A 114 -22.95 34.94 -0.87
CA VAL A 114 -24.06 34.29 -1.59
C VAL A 114 -25.37 34.57 -0.87
N ARG A 115 -25.53 34.09 0.36
CA ARG A 115 -26.82 34.17 1.07
C ARG A 115 -27.28 35.60 1.34
N ASN A 116 -26.38 36.47 1.82
CA ASN A 116 -26.80 37.81 2.23
C ASN A 116 -27.34 38.66 1.07
N PRO A 117 -26.70 38.72 -0.10
CA PRO A 117 -27.30 39.37 -1.27
C PRO A 117 -28.69 38.83 -1.62
N MET A 118 -28.90 37.50 -1.58
CA MET A 118 -30.22 36.90 -1.85
C MET A 118 -31.30 37.33 -0.85
N ALA A 119 -30.91 37.55 0.42
CA ALA A 119 -31.83 37.98 1.45
C ALA A 119 -32.19 39.48 1.39
N HIS A 120 -31.39 40.29 0.69
CA HIS A 120 -31.55 41.74 0.61
C HIS A 120 -32.07 42.22 -0.74
N ASP A 121 -31.71 41.55 -1.84
CA ASP A 121 -32.10 41.88 -3.20
C ASP A 121 -32.90 40.75 -3.83
N ALA A 122 -34.03 41.08 -4.47
CA ALA A 122 -34.92 40.10 -5.10
C ALA A 122 -34.31 39.38 -6.32
N SER A 123 -33.20 39.89 -6.86
CA SER A 123 -32.47 39.26 -7.98
C SER A 123 -30.98 39.53 -7.81
N PRO A 124 -30.19 38.56 -7.31
CA PRO A 124 -28.75 38.70 -7.18
C PRO A 124 -28.11 38.96 -8.55
N PRO A 125 -27.01 39.73 -8.61
CA PRO A 125 -26.36 40.09 -9.89
C PRO A 125 -25.79 38.89 -10.66
N TYR A 126 -25.69 37.72 -10.03
CA TYR A 126 -25.24 36.46 -10.64
C TYR A 126 -26.38 35.54 -11.08
N ALA A 127 -27.65 35.85 -10.77
CA ALA A 127 -28.77 34.91 -10.91
C ALA A 127 -29.00 34.41 -12.35
N ASN A 128 -28.56 35.19 -13.35
CA ASN A 128 -28.65 34.85 -14.76
C ASN A 128 -27.32 34.36 -15.37
N ASP A 129 -26.28 34.20 -14.56
CA ASP A 129 -24.96 33.71 -14.98
C ASP A 129 -24.79 32.24 -14.55
N PRO A 130 -24.99 31.27 -15.47
CA PRO A 130 -24.88 29.85 -15.14
C PRO A 130 -23.48 29.46 -14.69
N ILE A 131 -22.43 30.08 -15.23
CA ILE A 131 -21.05 29.71 -14.88
C ILE A 131 -20.79 30.12 -13.43
N ARG A 132 -21.10 31.36 -13.05
CA ARG A 132 -20.95 31.82 -11.66
C ARG A 132 -21.81 31.03 -10.67
N CYS A 133 -23.04 30.70 -11.06
CA CYS A 133 -23.90 29.87 -10.21
C CYS A 133 -23.30 28.47 -10.02
N PHE A 134 -22.73 27.86 -11.06
CA PHE A 134 -22.05 26.58 -10.96
C PHE A 134 -20.83 26.66 -10.02
N GLU A 135 -20.03 27.73 -10.09
CA GLU A 135 -18.90 27.95 -9.19
C GLU A 135 -19.33 28.00 -7.72
N TYR A 136 -20.46 28.64 -7.41
CA TYR A 136 -21.01 28.64 -6.05
C TYR A 136 -21.47 27.25 -5.61
N LEU A 137 -22.16 26.52 -6.49
CA LEU A 137 -22.55 25.13 -6.24
C LEU A 137 -21.32 24.24 -6.02
N ALA A 138 -20.22 24.46 -6.73
CA ALA A 138 -18.97 23.73 -6.56
C ALA A 138 -18.32 23.98 -5.19
N ILE A 139 -18.28 25.23 -4.72
CA ILE A 139 -17.75 25.56 -3.38
C ILE A 139 -18.66 24.98 -2.28
N MET A 140 -19.99 25.07 -2.43
CA MET A 140 -20.93 24.44 -1.49
C MET A 140 -20.78 22.91 -1.49
N SER A 141 -20.55 22.30 -2.66
CA SER A 141 -20.30 20.87 -2.84
C SER A 141 -19.03 20.44 -2.13
N LEU A 142 -17.95 21.21 -2.22
CA LEU A 142 -16.73 20.99 -1.46
C LEU A 142 -17.01 21.00 0.05
N CYS A 143 -17.72 22.02 0.55
CA CYS A 143 -18.07 22.09 1.97
C CYS A 143 -18.93 20.89 2.39
N ALA A 144 -19.94 20.52 1.60
CA ALA A 144 -20.83 19.39 1.89
C ALA A 144 -20.09 18.04 2.00
N ARG A 145 -19.02 17.83 1.23
CA ARG A 145 -18.16 16.63 1.37
C ARG A 145 -17.50 16.57 2.74
N HIS A 146 -16.98 17.69 3.23
CA HIS A 146 -16.38 17.76 4.58
C HIS A 146 -17.42 17.58 5.69
N LEU A 147 -18.64 18.08 5.51
CA LEU A 147 -19.74 17.83 6.44
C LEU A 147 -20.10 16.34 6.47
N ALA A 148 -20.20 15.69 5.31
CA ALA A 148 -20.54 14.26 5.25
C ALA A 148 -19.50 13.39 5.97
N ILE A 149 -18.21 13.71 5.81
CA ILE A 149 -17.13 13.06 6.55
C ILE A 149 -17.27 13.29 8.07
N ALA A 150 -17.60 14.51 8.47
CA ALA A 150 -17.79 14.85 9.88
C ALA A 150 -19.05 14.19 10.49
N ALA A 151 -20.10 14.00 9.70
CA ALA A 151 -21.38 13.40 10.09
C ALA A 151 -21.28 11.89 10.31
N HIS A 152 -20.51 11.23 9.45
CA HIS A 152 -20.33 9.79 9.45
C HIS A 152 -18.84 9.49 9.44
N PRO A 153 -18.11 9.79 10.53
CA PRO A 153 -16.70 9.47 10.59
C PRO A 153 -16.57 7.97 10.49
N THR A 154 -15.79 7.50 9.51
CA THR A 154 -15.51 6.07 9.39
C THR A 154 -14.99 5.57 10.73
N THR A 155 -15.58 4.48 11.20
CA THR A 155 -15.20 3.86 12.47
C THR A 155 -14.16 2.76 12.24
N VAL A 156 -13.41 2.44 13.30
CA VAL A 156 -12.50 1.29 13.29
C VAL A 156 -13.24 -0.01 12.93
N ASP A 157 -14.44 -0.20 13.44
CA ASP A 157 -15.23 -1.42 13.24
C ASP A 157 -15.70 -1.55 11.78
N GLU A 158 -16.09 -0.43 11.14
CA GLU A 158 -16.45 -0.41 9.72
C GLU A 158 -15.25 -0.77 8.82
N ILE A 159 -14.06 -0.24 9.12
CA ILE A 159 -12.84 -0.59 8.36
C ILE A 159 -12.50 -2.06 8.53
N VAL A 160 -12.57 -2.59 9.74
CA VAL A 160 -12.28 -4.01 10.01
C VAL A 160 -13.33 -4.90 9.34
N ALA A 161 -14.60 -4.50 9.35
CA ALA A 161 -15.68 -5.22 8.68
C ALA A 161 -15.49 -5.23 7.15
N GLU A 162 -15.17 -4.08 6.54
CA GLU A 162 -14.91 -3.95 5.10
C GLU A 162 -13.67 -4.76 4.68
N ALA A 163 -12.54 -4.58 5.38
CA ALA A 163 -11.31 -5.34 5.15
C ALA A 163 -11.50 -6.85 5.30
N GLY A 164 -12.46 -7.29 6.13
CA GLY A 164 -12.78 -8.69 6.34
C GLY A 164 -13.69 -9.31 5.28
N GLN A 165 -14.21 -8.55 4.32
CA GLN A 165 -15.10 -9.08 3.29
C GLN A 165 -14.32 -9.93 2.27
N SER A 166 -14.93 -11.03 1.80
CA SER A 166 -14.35 -11.88 0.76
C SER A 166 -14.15 -11.19 -0.58
N ARG A 167 -14.94 -10.14 -0.85
CA ARG A 167 -14.87 -9.31 -2.06
C ARG A 167 -13.93 -8.11 -1.95
N PHE A 168 -13.32 -7.88 -0.78
CA PHE A 168 -12.42 -6.75 -0.59
C PHE A 168 -11.18 -6.92 -1.47
N SER A 169 -10.95 -5.97 -2.38
CA SER A 169 -9.75 -5.91 -3.21
C SER A 169 -8.60 -5.41 -2.34
N ALA A 170 -7.78 -6.32 -1.81
CA ALA A 170 -6.62 -5.97 -0.98
C ALA A 170 -5.44 -5.38 -1.80
N THR A 171 -5.74 -4.49 -2.74
CA THR A 171 -4.75 -3.69 -3.48
C THR A 171 -4.29 -2.51 -2.63
N SER A 172 -3.05 -2.05 -2.81
CA SER A 172 -2.51 -0.95 -2.00
C SER A 172 -3.31 0.35 -2.12
N GLU A 173 -3.90 0.64 -3.28
CA GLU A 173 -4.80 1.80 -3.49
C GLU A 173 -6.09 1.69 -2.67
N ALA A 174 -6.81 0.57 -2.77
CA ALA A 174 -8.04 0.35 -2.01
C ALA A 174 -7.80 0.34 -0.50
N ILE A 175 -6.64 -0.15 -0.06
CA ILE A 175 -6.23 -0.11 1.34
C ILE A 175 -5.91 1.33 1.78
N ALA A 176 -5.19 2.10 0.95
CA ALA A 176 -4.88 3.49 1.24
C ALA A 176 -6.16 4.35 1.35
N ASP A 177 -7.14 4.13 0.48
CA ASP A 177 -8.45 4.81 0.54
C ASP A 177 -9.23 4.40 1.79
N LEU A 178 -9.30 3.09 2.07
CA LEU A 178 -10.01 2.57 3.23
C LEU A 178 -9.42 3.12 4.54
N VAL A 179 -8.10 3.03 4.71
CA VAL A 179 -7.39 3.49 5.91
C VAL A 179 -7.38 5.02 6.00
N GLY A 180 -7.26 5.72 4.86
CA GLY A 180 -7.26 7.17 4.77
C GLY A 180 -8.60 7.81 5.11
N SER A 181 -9.69 7.04 5.09
CA SER A 181 -11.00 7.49 5.57
C SER A 181 -11.11 7.53 7.11
N LEU A 182 -10.17 6.90 7.83
CA LEU A 182 -10.15 6.91 9.29
C LEU A 182 -9.41 8.15 9.82
N PRO A 183 -9.97 8.87 10.81
CA PRO A 183 -9.24 9.95 11.46
C PRO A 183 -7.89 9.46 12.02
N ALA A 184 -6.81 10.19 11.78
CA ALA A 184 -5.45 9.78 12.15
C ALA A 184 -5.29 9.40 13.64
N ALA A 185 -6.08 10.02 14.53
CA ALA A 185 -6.11 9.71 15.97
C ALA A 185 -6.58 8.29 16.29
N GLN A 186 -7.38 7.66 15.41
CA GLN A 186 -7.92 6.31 15.60
C GLN A 186 -7.03 5.22 14.99
N LEU A 187 -6.01 5.56 14.19
CA LEU A 187 -5.13 4.57 13.56
C LEU A 187 -4.44 3.60 14.55
N PRO A 188 -4.00 4.01 15.76
CA PRO A 188 -3.50 3.05 16.75
C PRO A 188 -4.58 2.05 17.23
N ALA A 189 -5.84 2.48 17.32
CA ALA A 189 -6.95 1.60 17.67
C ALA A 189 -7.24 0.62 16.52
N LEU A 190 -7.21 1.10 15.27
CA LEU A 190 -7.35 0.28 14.07
C LEU A 190 -6.33 -0.87 14.03
N VAL A 191 -5.04 -0.60 14.25
CA VAL A 191 -4.01 -1.65 14.29
C VAL A 191 -4.30 -2.70 15.37
N GLY A 192 -4.86 -2.28 16.51
CA GLY A 192 -5.32 -3.20 17.55
C GLY A 192 -6.50 -4.07 17.11
N ALA A 193 -7.48 -3.48 16.45
CA ALA A 193 -8.68 -4.16 15.98
C ALA A 193 -8.36 -5.12 14.83
N LEU A 194 -7.59 -4.69 13.82
CA LEU A 194 -7.11 -5.54 12.72
C LEU A 194 -6.34 -6.77 13.23
N ALA A 195 -5.44 -6.60 14.20
CA ALA A 195 -4.70 -7.73 14.77
C ALA A 195 -5.59 -8.69 15.59
N THR A 196 -6.68 -8.19 16.17
CA THR A 196 -7.65 -9.01 16.90
C THR A 196 -8.53 -9.78 15.92
N ALA A 197 -9.07 -9.10 14.91
CA ALA A 197 -9.87 -9.71 13.84
C ALA A 197 -9.05 -10.71 13.01
N PHE A 198 -7.77 -10.42 12.75
CA PHE A 198 -6.86 -11.36 12.08
C PHE A 198 -6.69 -12.64 12.89
N ARG A 199 -6.47 -12.52 14.21
CA ARG A 199 -6.39 -13.69 15.10
C ARG A 199 -7.67 -14.52 15.03
N GLU A 200 -8.83 -13.87 15.14
CA GLU A 200 -10.12 -14.57 15.09
C GLU A 200 -10.33 -15.29 13.76
N ALA A 201 -10.01 -14.65 12.63
CA ALA A 201 -10.09 -15.27 11.31
C ALA A 201 -9.08 -16.43 11.14
N PHE A 202 -7.88 -16.29 11.71
CA PHE A 202 -6.86 -17.34 11.71
C PHE A 202 -7.29 -18.54 12.55
N GLU A 203 -7.83 -18.32 13.75
CA GLU A 203 -8.35 -19.37 14.64
C GLU A 203 -9.60 -20.06 14.08
N SER A 204 -10.42 -19.35 13.29
CA SER A 204 -11.59 -19.92 12.61
C SER A 204 -11.26 -20.55 11.25
N GLU A 205 -9.98 -20.62 10.87
CA GLU A 205 -9.50 -21.13 9.58
C GLU A 205 -10.13 -20.41 8.35
N ASP A 206 -10.57 -19.16 8.51
CA ASP A 206 -11.05 -18.32 7.40
C ASP A 206 -9.85 -17.67 6.69
N ALA A 207 -9.20 -18.45 5.82
CA ALA A 207 -7.99 -18.05 5.14
C ALA A 207 -8.16 -16.76 4.30
N GLY A 208 -9.31 -16.59 3.63
CA GLY A 208 -9.58 -15.40 2.80
C GLY A 208 -9.64 -14.14 3.65
N LYS A 209 -10.43 -14.17 4.72
CA LYS A 209 -10.53 -13.05 5.66
C LYS A 209 -9.20 -12.77 6.37
N ALA A 210 -8.49 -13.82 6.81
CA ALA A 210 -7.20 -13.68 7.46
C ALA A 210 -6.15 -13.04 6.52
N THR A 211 -6.11 -13.42 5.24
CA THR A 211 -5.22 -12.82 4.25
C THR A 211 -5.53 -11.33 4.05
N ASN A 212 -6.81 -10.96 3.88
CA ASN A 212 -7.18 -9.57 3.67
C ASN A 212 -6.85 -8.71 4.90
N LEU A 213 -7.26 -9.14 6.10
CA LEU A 213 -6.98 -8.41 7.34
C LEU A 213 -5.49 -8.25 7.60
N ARG A 214 -4.68 -9.29 7.30
CA ARG A 214 -3.23 -9.20 7.38
C ARG A 214 -2.67 -8.18 6.39
N GLN A 215 -3.14 -8.17 5.15
CA GLN A 215 -2.66 -7.23 4.15
C GLN A 215 -2.97 -5.78 4.56
N VAL A 216 -4.22 -5.50 4.99
CA VAL A 216 -4.60 -4.17 5.51
C VAL A 216 -3.74 -3.78 6.70
N TYR A 217 -3.48 -4.71 7.63
CA TYR A 217 -2.62 -4.46 8.78
C TYR A 217 -1.19 -4.06 8.36
N ILE A 218 -0.54 -4.82 7.46
CA ILE A 218 0.83 -4.56 7.03
C ILE A 218 0.94 -3.23 6.27
N GLU A 219 0.05 -3.00 5.32
CA GLU A 219 0.00 -1.77 4.52
C GLU A 219 -0.30 -0.53 5.39
N THR A 220 -1.16 -0.66 6.41
CA THR A 220 -1.37 0.41 7.40
C THR A 220 -0.06 0.80 8.10
N LEU A 221 0.80 -0.18 8.42
CA LEU A 221 2.10 0.11 9.04
C LEU A 221 3.09 0.75 8.07
N GLU A 222 3.01 0.41 6.79
CA GLU A 222 3.89 0.94 5.74
C GLU A 222 3.50 2.38 5.37
N LEU A 223 2.20 2.64 5.12
CA LEU A 223 1.64 3.97 4.89
C LEU A 223 1.95 4.95 6.03
N HIS A 224 2.06 4.43 7.26
CA HIS A 224 2.31 5.23 8.46
C HIS A 224 3.62 4.86 9.16
N ALA A 225 4.67 4.51 8.40
CA ALA A 225 5.98 4.15 8.95
C ALA A 225 6.64 5.24 9.83
N ALA A 226 6.23 6.51 9.68
CA ALA A 226 6.69 7.61 10.54
C ALA A 226 5.88 7.77 11.85
N ASN A 227 4.70 7.14 11.97
CA ASN A 227 3.79 7.31 13.10
C ASN A 227 4.15 6.37 14.27
N ARG A 228 4.98 6.88 15.19
CA ARG A 228 5.46 6.12 16.36
C ARG A 228 4.36 5.51 17.23
N PRO A 229 3.24 6.19 17.55
CA PRO A 229 2.12 5.59 18.26
C PRO A 229 1.61 4.28 17.65
N ILE A 230 1.44 4.25 16.32
CA ILE A 230 0.99 3.06 15.58
C ILE A 230 2.01 1.93 15.72
N LEU A 231 3.29 2.20 15.42
CA LEU A 231 4.35 1.19 15.48
C LEU A 231 4.57 0.63 16.90
N ARG A 232 4.48 1.47 17.93
CA ARG A 232 4.54 1.04 19.34
C ARG A 232 3.34 0.18 19.74
N ARG A 233 2.17 0.43 19.16
CA ARG A 233 0.98 -0.40 19.39
C ARG A 233 1.16 -1.77 18.72
N ALA A 234 1.58 -1.80 17.47
CA ALA A 234 1.91 -3.02 16.73
C ALA A 234 2.96 -3.88 17.46
N ALA A 235 4.10 -3.28 17.85
CA ALA A 235 5.17 -3.99 18.57
C ALA A 235 4.70 -4.61 19.89
N ARG A 236 3.84 -3.91 20.66
CA ARG A 236 3.25 -4.46 21.89
C ARG A 236 2.30 -5.62 21.61
N ILE A 237 1.51 -5.55 20.53
CA ILE A 237 0.62 -6.64 20.12
C ILE A 237 1.45 -7.87 19.72
N CYS A 238 2.41 -7.71 18.81
CA CYS A 238 3.27 -8.80 18.36
C CYS A 238 4.07 -9.40 19.53
N ALA A 239 4.63 -8.59 20.43
CA ALA A 239 5.34 -9.09 21.62
C ALA A 239 4.44 -9.97 22.52
N ARG A 240 3.17 -9.58 22.70
CA ARG A 240 2.20 -10.41 23.45
C ARG A 240 1.92 -11.73 22.73
N TYR A 241 1.67 -11.70 21.42
CA TYR A 241 1.39 -12.92 20.66
C TYR A 241 2.61 -13.86 20.59
N LEU A 242 3.82 -13.31 20.49
CA LEU A 242 5.07 -14.06 20.51
C LEU A 242 5.46 -14.59 21.91
N ALA A 243 4.73 -14.21 22.96
CA ALA A 243 4.95 -14.71 24.33
C ALA A 243 4.17 -15.99 24.64
N ASP A 244 3.14 -16.30 23.85
CA ASP A 244 2.26 -17.46 24.03
C ASP A 244 2.39 -18.39 22.81
N ASP A 245 2.71 -19.66 23.05
CA ASP A 245 2.88 -20.69 22.02
C ASP A 245 1.64 -20.84 21.13
N ARG A 246 0.43 -20.60 21.66
CA ARG A 246 -0.84 -20.70 20.89
C ARG A 246 -1.00 -19.59 19.87
N THR A 247 -0.46 -18.40 20.16
CA THR A 247 -0.56 -17.22 19.29
C THR A 247 0.77 -16.89 18.60
N PHE A 248 1.79 -17.72 18.75
CA PHE A 248 3.12 -17.46 18.24
C PHE A 248 3.14 -17.28 16.72
N ASP A 249 2.44 -18.16 15.99
CA ASP A 249 2.31 -18.10 14.52
C ASP A 249 1.61 -16.81 14.06
N ILE A 250 0.61 -16.36 14.81
CA ILE A 250 -0.13 -15.11 14.58
C ILE A 250 0.79 -13.91 14.81
N GLY A 251 1.58 -13.94 15.88
CA GLY A 251 2.60 -12.95 16.17
C GLY A 251 3.61 -12.81 15.03
N ILE A 252 4.08 -13.92 14.47
CA ILE A 252 4.99 -13.93 13.31
C ILE A 252 4.30 -13.39 12.05
N ALA A 253 3.07 -13.81 11.77
CA ALA A 253 2.35 -13.40 10.56
C ALA A 253 2.11 -11.88 10.49
N LEU A 254 2.00 -11.20 11.64
CA LEU A 254 1.81 -9.75 11.75
C LEU A 254 3.12 -8.94 11.81
N LEU A 255 4.30 -9.56 11.72
CA LEU A 255 5.55 -8.80 11.75
C LEU A 255 5.87 -8.15 10.40
N ASN A 256 6.37 -6.92 10.47
CA ASN A 256 7.19 -6.30 9.42
C ASN A 256 8.57 -5.92 9.99
N GLY A 257 9.48 -5.43 9.14
CA GLY A 257 10.87 -5.17 9.53
C GLY A 257 10.99 -4.11 10.62
N VAL A 258 10.18 -3.05 10.53
CA VAL A 258 10.16 -1.95 11.51
C VAL A 258 9.66 -2.45 12.86
N VAL A 259 8.50 -3.13 12.90
CA VAL A 259 7.94 -3.69 14.14
C VAL A 259 8.88 -4.71 14.78
N PHE A 260 9.55 -5.55 13.97
CA PHE A 260 10.53 -6.50 14.46
C PHE A 260 11.66 -5.82 15.24
N THR A 261 12.25 -4.74 14.71
CA THR A 261 13.33 -4.00 15.41
C THR A 261 12.88 -3.35 16.71
N MET A 262 11.57 -3.12 16.87
CA MET A 262 10.97 -2.55 18.08
C MET A 262 10.63 -3.60 19.15
N LEU A 263 10.74 -4.90 18.84
CA LEU A 263 10.48 -5.96 19.81
C LEU A 263 11.58 -6.02 20.88
N PRO A 264 11.27 -6.47 22.11
CA PRO A 264 12.30 -6.83 23.07
C PRO A 264 13.24 -7.91 22.52
N VAL A 265 14.54 -7.83 22.85
CA VAL A 265 15.61 -8.72 22.35
C VAL A 265 15.25 -10.21 22.49
N ARG A 266 14.62 -10.60 23.61
CA ARG A 266 14.16 -11.98 23.82
C ARG A 266 13.17 -12.45 22.74
N HIS A 267 12.22 -11.60 22.33
CA HIS A 267 11.26 -11.94 21.29
C HIS A 267 11.90 -11.94 19.90
N GLN A 268 12.85 -11.04 19.62
CA GLN A 268 13.63 -11.07 18.37
C GLN A 268 14.38 -12.41 18.25
N ALA A 269 15.08 -12.84 19.30
CA ALA A 269 15.79 -14.12 19.33
C ALA A 269 14.84 -15.32 19.14
N ASN A 270 13.64 -15.28 19.75
CA ASN A 270 12.63 -16.33 19.55
C ASN A 270 12.17 -16.42 18.09
N VAL A 271 11.91 -15.27 17.45
CA VAL A 271 11.52 -15.22 16.03
C VAL A 271 12.66 -15.76 15.16
N VAL A 272 13.91 -15.32 15.37
CA VAL A 272 15.08 -15.84 14.61
C VAL A 272 15.21 -17.35 14.77
N ASN A 273 15.11 -17.86 16.00
CA ASN A 273 15.18 -19.30 16.25
C ASN A 273 14.03 -20.07 15.58
N ALA A 274 12.82 -19.51 15.58
CA ALA A 274 11.67 -20.09 14.89
C ALA A 274 11.89 -20.11 13.37
N LEU A 275 12.40 -19.03 12.77
CA LEU A 275 12.75 -18.97 11.35
C LEU A 275 13.86 -19.97 11.00
N VAL A 276 14.88 -20.12 11.85
CA VAL A 276 15.95 -21.11 11.68
C VAL A 276 15.38 -22.53 11.72
N ARG A 277 14.50 -22.83 12.69
CA ARG A 277 13.84 -24.14 12.81
C ARG A 277 12.94 -24.42 11.61
N ASP A 278 12.06 -23.47 11.28
CA ASP A 278 11.14 -23.54 10.14
C ASP A 278 11.92 -23.76 8.83
N THR A 279 13.01 -23.04 8.61
CA THR A 279 13.90 -23.22 7.45
C THR A 279 14.55 -24.60 7.41
N ARG A 280 14.97 -25.15 8.56
CA ARG A 280 15.57 -26.50 8.64
C ARG A 280 14.57 -27.60 8.29
N GLU A 281 13.31 -27.40 8.68
CA GLU A 281 12.23 -28.36 8.52
C GLU A 281 11.50 -28.21 7.17
N ALA A 282 11.57 -27.02 6.54
CA ALA A 282 10.84 -26.61 5.34
C ALA A 282 11.04 -27.49 4.11
N ARG A 283 9.95 -28.00 3.53
CA ARG A 283 9.92 -28.71 2.24
C ARG A 283 8.93 -28.04 1.30
N ARG A 284 9.17 -28.09 -0.02
CA ARG A 284 8.26 -27.63 -1.06
C ARG A 284 7.74 -28.81 -1.90
N VAL A 285 6.43 -29.08 -1.87
CA VAL A 285 5.77 -30.14 -2.67
C VAL A 285 4.71 -29.48 -3.56
N ASP A 286 4.73 -29.76 -4.86
CA ASP A 286 3.80 -29.21 -5.86
C ASP A 286 3.67 -27.67 -5.84
N GLY A 287 4.81 -26.98 -5.71
CA GLY A 287 4.87 -25.51 -5.70
C GLY A 287 4.43 -24.86 -4.37
N ARG A 288 3.83 -25.63 -3.46
CA ARG A 288 3.45 -25.18 -2.11
C ARG A 288 4.50 -25.59 -1.08
N ALA A 289 4.75 -24.75 -0.08
CA ALA A 289 5.53 -25.17 1.09
C ALA A 289 4.68 -26.17 1.90
N THR A 290 5.21 -27.37 2.14
CA THR A 290 4.56 -28.43 2.93
C THR A 290 5.53 -28.89 4.03
N GLY A 291 5.18 -28.67 5.29
CA GLY A 291 6.02 -28.98 6.44
C GLY A 291 7.24 -28.05 6.51
N GLY A 292 7.16 -27.04 7.39
CA GLY A 292 8.10 -25.92 7.45
C GLY A 292 8.02 -25.00 6.22
N GLY A 293 8.35 -23.72 6.38
CA GLY A 293 8.18 -22.67 5.37
C GLY A 293 6.96 -21.80 5.63
N ARG A 294 6.35 -21.90 6.82
CA ARG A 294 5.22 -21.06 7.25
C ARG A 294 5.60 -19.58 7.24
N TYR A 295 6.88 -19.29 7.42
CA TYR A 295 7.38 -17.92 7.59
C TYR A 295 8.27 -17.48 6.44
N PHE A 296 8.19 -18.14 5.28
CA PHE A 296 9.02 -17.85 4.10
C PHE A 296 9.05 -16.35 3.77
N MET A 297 7.87 -15.70 3.77
CA MET A 297 7.75 -14.27 3.45
C MET A 297 8.41 -13.34 4.47
N LEU A 298 8.62 -13.79 5.71
CA LEU A 298 9.21 -12.97 6.76
C LEU A 298 10.74 -13.04 6.77
N VAL A 299 11.33 -14.10 6.21
CA VAL A 299 12.79 -14.29 6.24
C VAL A 299 13.56 -13.11 5.66
N PRO A 300 13.23 -12.55 4.47
CA PRO A 300 13.96 -11.40 3.93
C PRO A 300 13.85 -10.18 4.84
N THR A 301 12.63 -9.90 5.31
CA THR A 301 12.30 -8.80 6.20
C THR A 301 13.11 -8.86 7.50
N VAL A 302 13.23 -10.04 8.12
CA VAL A 302 14.01 -10.22 9.35
C VAL A 302 15.50 -10.24 9.06
N PHE A 303 15.93 -10.88 7.96
CA PHE A 303 17.34 -10.96 7.59
C PHE A 303 17.96 -9.57 7.36
N GLY A 304 17.21 -8.65 6.75
CA GLY A 304 17.67 -7.28 6.50
C GLY A 304 17.85 -6.41 7.75
N VAL A 305 17.29 -6.82 8.90
CA VAL A 305 17.31 -6.00 10.13
C VAL A 305 18.00 -6.64 11.32
N VAL A 306 18.29 -7.95 11.27
CA VAL A 306 19.02 -8.64 12.35
C VAL A 306 20.53 -8.45 12.23
N GLY A 307 21.23 -8.59 13.36
CA GLY A 307 22.69 -8.44 13.39
C GLY A 307 23.43 -9.60 12.69
N PRO A 308 24.74 -9.43 12.38
CA PRO A 308 25.51 -10.39 11.59
C PRO A 308 25.53 -11.82 12.14
N ARG A 309 25.47 -11.97 13.47
CA ARG A 309 25.40 -13.29 14.12
C ARG A 309 24.13 -14.06 13.72
N ASP A 310 22.98 -13.38 13.74
CA ASP A 310 21.68 -13.99 13.46
C ASP A 310 21.48 -14.19 11.96
N GLN A 311 21.98 -13.25 11.14
CA GLN A 311 22.10 -13.43 9.68
C GLN A 311 22.89 -14.70 9.36
N MET A 312 24.05 -14.90 9.98
CA MET A 312 24.86 -16.11 9.80
C MET A 312 24.12 -17.39 10.26
N MET A 313 23.30 -17.33 11.31
CA MET A 313 22.49 -18.48 11.75
C MET A 313 21.42 -18.84 10.72
N LEU A 314 20.67 -17.85 10.23
CA LEU A 314 19.68 -18.02 9.15
C LEU A 314 20.35 -18.53 7.88
N PHE A 315 21.46 -17.91 7.50
CA PHE A 315 22.26 -18.30 6.34
C PHE A 315 22.75 -19.74 6.42
N ARG A 316 23.23 -20.20 7.58
CA ARG A 316 23.63 -21.61 7.77
C ARG A 316 22.47 -22.57 7.70
N ALA A 317 21.33 -22.23 8.32
CA ALA A 317 20.12 -23.04 8.27
C ALA A 317 19.68 -23.26 6.82
N PHE A 318 19.70 -22.16 6.07
CA PHE A 318 19.44 -22.10 4.66
C PHE A 318 20.43 -22.89 3.79
N ALA A 319 21.73 -22.66 3.96
CA ALA A 319 22.81 -23.36 3.28
C ALA A 319 22.71 -24.88 3.47
N ASN A 320 22.31 -25.34 4.66
CA ASN A 320 22.10 -26.75 4.90
C ASN A 320 20.94 -27.35 4.09
N ARG A 321 19.91 -26.57 3.72
CA ARG A 321 18.81 -27.05 2.85
C ARG A 321 19.26 -27.27 1.41
N PHE A 322 20.16 -26.43 0.90
CA PHE A 322 20.77 -26.68 -0.41
C PHE A 322 21.57 -27.98 -0.48
N ARG A 323 22.13 -28.42 0.65
CA ARG A 323 22.88 -29.68 0.77
C ARG A 323 22.00 -30.87 1.12
N ALA A 324 20.70 -30.67 1.33
CA ALA A 324 19.79 -31.76 1.66
C ALA A 324 19.60 -32.67 0.44
N ARG A 325 19.47 -33.97 0.70
CA ARG A 325 19.15 -34.96 -0.34
C ARG A 325 17.71 -34.84 -0.86
N ASP A 326 16.85 -34.21 -0.08
CA ASP A 326 15.44 -33.99 -0.40
C ASP A 326 15.28 -32.89 -1.46
N PRO A 327 14.74 -33.17 -2.66
CA PRO A 327 14.50 -32.17 -3.70
C PRO A 327 13.62 -30.99 -3.23
N ALA A 328 12.61 -31.29 -2.43
CA ALA A 328 11.68 -30.30 -1.89
C ALA A 328 12.39 -29.27 -0.99
N ALA A 329 13.42 -29.71 -0.26
CA ALA A 329 14.31 -28.86 0.51
C ALA A 329 15.08 -27.86 -0.35
N ARG A 330 15.67 -28.39 -1.43
CA ARG A 330 16.52 -27.62 -2.35
C ARG A 330 15.68 -26.61 -3.12
N ALA A 331 14.44 -26.97 -3.48
CA ALA A 331 13.49 -26.07 -4.14
C ALA A 331 13.10 -24.90 -3.23
N TYR A 332 12.77 -25.17 -1.96
CA TYR A 332 12.54 -24.12 -0.97
C TYR A 332 13.76 -23.20 -0.81
N ALA A 333 14.96 -23.78 -0.74
CA ALA A 333 16.18 -22.99 -0.64
C ALA A 333 16.40 -22.11 -1.90
N ALA A 334 16.16 -22.64 -3.09
CA ALA A 334 16.24 -21.85 -4.32
C ALA A 334 15.31 -20.62 -4.28
N SER A 335 14.07 -20.78 -3.80
CA SER A 335 13.11 -19.68 -3.61
C SER A 335 13.60 -18.59 -2.66
N LEU A 336 14.27 -18.97 -1.58
CA LEU A 336 14.72 -18.02 -0.58
C LEU A 336 15.93 -17.21 -1.04
N VAL A 337 16.78 -17.75 -1.94
CA VAL A 337 17.92 -16.98 -2.52
C VAL A 337 17.42 -15.71 -3.17
N GLY A 338 16.34 -15.80 -3.97
CA GLY A 338 15.80 -14.65 -4.68
C GLY A 338 15.50 -13.51 -3.72
N ALA A 339 14.76 -13.84 -2.66
CA ALA A 339 14.34 -12.88 -1.66
C ALA A 339 15.49 -12.37 -0.77
N LEU A 340 16.51 -13.19 -0.50
CA LEU A 340 17.69 -12.81 0.29
C LEU A 340 18.73 -12.01 -0.51
N SER A 341 18.72 -12.08 -1.83
CA SER A 341 19.77 -11.46 -2.67
C SER A 341 19.95 -9.95 -2.47
N HIS A 342 18.90 -9.26 -2.01
CA HIS A 342 18.94 -7.82 -1.67
C HIS A 342 19.58 -7.51 -0.31
N HIS A 343 19.81 -8.53 0.53
CA HIS A 343 20.28 -8.34 1.90
C HIS A 343 21.63 -8.99 2.19
N VAL A 344 22.00 -10.03 1.45
CA VAL A 344 23.36 -10.59 1.53
C VAL A 344 24.32 -9.55 0.93
N VAL A 345 25.53 -9.40 1.48
CA VAL A 345 26.57 -8.51 0.92
C VAL A 345 27.97 -9.14 1.05
N GLY A 346 28.90 -8.72 0.20
CA GLY A 346 30.32 -9.11 0.29
C GLY A 346 30.57 -10.61 0.08
N ASN A 347 31.44 -11.22 0.91
CA ASN A 347 31.87 -12.62 0.75
C ASN A 347 30.74 -13.65 0.83
N GLU A 348 29.60 -13.28 1.42
CA GLU A 348 28.44 -14.14 1.51
C GLU A 348 27.73 -14.29 0.15
N TRP A 349 27.83 -13.31 -0.75
CA TRP A 349 27.31 -13.43 -2.13
C TRP A 349 27.94 -14.60 -2.86
N ASP A 350 29.25 -14.70 -2.78
CA ASP A 350 30.00 -15.69 -3.55
C ASP A 350 29.67 -17.11 -3.09
N THR A 351 29.55 -17.29 -1.76
CA THR A 351 29.09 -18.53 -1.16
C THR A 351 27.65 -18.84 -1.55
N THR A 352 26.74 -17.87 -1.46
CA THR A 352 25.31 -18.06 -1.81
C THR A 352 25.14 -18.44 -3.28
N ALA A 353 25.83 -17.72 -4.17
CA ALA A 353 25.79 -17.97 -5.60
C ALA A 353 26.38 -19.35 -5.94
N ASN A 354 27.50 -19.75 -5.33
CA ASN A 354 28.05 -21.10 -5.49
C ASN A 354 27.05 -22.18 -5.06
N MET A 355 26.34 -21.98 -3.94
CA MET A 355 25.33 -22.93 -3.45
C MET A 355 24.10 -23.00 -4.35
N PHE A 356 23.64 -21.86 -4.86
CA PHE A 356 22.54 -21.79 -5.82
C PHE A 356 22.91 -22.50 -7.12
N VAL A 357 24.08 -22.20 -7.69
CA VAL A 357 24.59 -22.86 -8.91
C VAL A 357 24.72 -24.36 -8.68
N ALA A 358 25.34 -24.80 -7.58
CA ALA A 358 25.44 -26.22 -7.27
C ALA A 358 24.07 -26.89 -7.14
N ALA A 359 23.07 -26.22 -6.58
CA ALA A 359 21.72 -26.76 -6.45
C ALA A 359 21.02 -26.90 -7.82
N VAL A 360 21.19 -25.92 -8.70
CA VAL A 360 20.67 -25.92 -10.08
C VAL A 360 21.37 -26.96 -10.96
N MET A 361 22.66 -27.19 -10.77
CA MET A 361 23.42 -28.17 -11.56
C MET A 361 23.16 -29.63 -11.12
N ASN A 362 22.82 -29.85 -9.85
CA ASN A 362 22.65 -31.18 -9.28
C ASN A 362 21.18 -31.61 -9.10
N CYS A 363 20.21 -30.87 -9.64
CA CYS A 363 18.79 -31.24 -9.53
C CYS A 363 18.32 -32.04 -10.74
N GLU A 364 17.40 -32.98 -10.50
CA GLU A 364 16.75 -33.69 -11.60
C GLU A 364 15.71 -32.77 -12.28
N PRO A 365 15.41 -32.94 -13.58
CA PRO A 365 14.50 -32.06 -14.31
C PRO A 365 13.11 -31.87 -13.65
N ASN A 366 12.64 -32.84 -12.88
CA ASN A 366 11.31 -32.84 -12.26
C ASN A 366 11.30 -32.48 -10.76
N ASP A 367 12.45 -32.11 -10.18
CA ASP A 367 12.61 -31.88 -8.74
C ASP A 367 12.02 -30.55 -8.24
N GLY A 368 11.44 -29.72 -9.12
CA GLY A 368 10.89 -28.40 -8.79
C GLY A 368 11.93 -27.33 -8.41
N VAL A 369 13.19 -27.72 -8.24
CA VAL A 369 14.33 -26.82 -7.96
C VAL A 369 14.52 -25.84 -9.12
N TYR A 370 14.45 -26.31 -10.36
CA TYR A 370 14.58 -25.46 -11.55
C TYR A 370 13.50 -24.37 -11.60
N THR A 371 12.24 -24.74 -11.43
CA THR A 371 11.13 -23.78 -11.41
C THR A 371 11.29 -22.77 -10.29
N SER A 372 11.63 -23.24 -9.08
CA SER A 372 11.85 -22.36 -7.92
C SER A 372 13.03 -21.40 -8.13
N ALA A 373 14.14 -21.90 -8.68
CA ALA A 373 15.31 -21.11 -9.01
C ALA A 373 14.99 -20.07 -10.08
N TRP A 374 14.26 -20.47 -11.11
CA TRP A 374 13.82 -19.62 -12.21
C TRP A 374 12.93 -18.47 -11.73
N ASP A 375 11.87 -18.77 -10.98
CA ASP A 375 10.96 -17.77 -10.42
C ASP A 375 11.72 -16.75 -9.56
N SER A 376 12.75 -17.22 -8.86
CA SER A 376 13.59 -16.38 -8.01
C SER A 376 14.45 -15.41 -8.78
N LEU A 377 14.85 -15.72 -10.02
CA LEU A 377 15.72 -14.84 -10.82
C LEU A 377 15.05 -13.47 -11.05
N PHE A 378 13.74 -13.43 -11.21
CA PHE A 378 12.99 -12.19 -11.49
C PHE A 378 12.94 -11.22 -10.31
N VAL A 379 13.21 -11.71 -9.10
CA VAL A 379 13.22 -10.89 -7.88
C VAL A 379 14.63 -10.62 -7.36
N MET A 380 15.68 -11.13 -8.02
CA MET A 380 17.07 -10.94 -7.60
C MET A 380 17.63 -9.57 -7.97
N ASN A 381 18.58 -9.09 -7.17
CA ASN A 381 19.43 -7.95 -7.54
C ASN A 381 20.29 -8.30 -8.78
N LEU A 382 20.48 -7.32 -9.68
CA LEU A 382 21.23 -7.47 -10.94
C LEU A 382 22.69 -7.91 -10.76
N ASP A 383 23.38 -7.37 -9.77
CA ASP A 383 24.78 -7.73 -9.51
C ASP A 383 24.89 -9.20 -9.09
N PHE A 384 23.93 -9.67 -8.30
CA PHE A 384 23.84 -11.05 -7.87
C PHE A 384 23.47 -11.98 -9.04
N LEU A 385 22.60 -11.54 -9.96
CA LEU A 385 22.31 -12.27 -11.20
C LEU A 385 23.54 -12.39 -12.11
N ALA A 386 24.31 -11.31 -12.26
CA ALA A 386 25.56 -11.32 -13.02
C ALA A 386 26.57 -12.30 -12.44
N LEU A 387 26.65 -12.38 -11.10
CA LEU A 387 27.49 -13.35 -10.41
C LEU A 387 27.03 -14.80 -10.63
N ILE A 388 25.72 -15.07 -10.53
CA ILE A 388 25.15 -16.40 -10.83
C ILE A 388 25.46 -16.80 -12.27
N ASP A 389 25.24 -15.91 -13.24
CA ASP A 389 25.53 -16.18 -14.65
C ASP A 389 27.02 -16.51 -14.87
N SER A 390 27.92 -15.68 -14.33
CA SER A 390 29.36 -15.93 -14.41
C SER A 390 29.73 -17.31 -13.88
N LYS A 391 29.21 -17.70 -12.72
CA LYS A 391 29.49 -19.01 -12.11
C LYS A 391 28.87 -20.18 -12.89
N LEU A 392 27.66 -20.01 -13.43
CA LEU A 392 27.03 -21.04 -14.28
C LEU A 392 27.87 -21.32 -15.52
N ARG A 393 28.43 -20.28 -16.17
CA ARG A 393 29.31 -20.46 -17.34
C ARG A 393 30.54 -21.30 -17.00
N VAL A 394 31.25 -20.96 -15.92
CA VAL A 394 32.44 -21.69 -15.48
C VAL A 394 32.12 -23.18 -15.25
N VAL A 395 31.01 -23.48 -14.56
CA VAL A 395 30.63 -24.86 -14.28
C VAL A 395 30.20 -25.61 -15.55
N MET A 396 29.47 -24.96 -16.45
CA MET A 396 29.05 -25.56 -17.72
C MET A 396 30.24 -25.84 -18.66
N GLU A 397 31.22 -24.94 -18.72
CA GLU A 397 32.45 -25.12 -19.51
C GLU A 397 33.27 -26.31 -18.97
N ALA A 398 33.47 -26.38 -17.65
CA ALA A 398 34.17 -27.50 -17.01
C ALA A 398 33.46 -28.85 -17.24
N THR A 399 32.11 -28.86 -17.20
CA THR A 399 31.32 -30.08 -17.45
C THR A 399 31.42 -30.50 -18.92
N ALA A 400 31.42 -29.54 -19.85
CA ALA A 400 31.56 -29.80 -21.29
C ALA A 400 32.91 -30.43 -21.64
N GLU A 401 33.98 -30.05 -20.92
CA GLU A 401 35.32 -30.59 -21.11
C GLU A 401 35.45 -32.00 -20.55
N SER A 402 34.87 -32.26 -19.37
CA SER A 402 34.83 -33.61 -18.77
C SER A 402 33.98 -34.61 -19.58
N GLU A 403 32.88 -34.17 -20.19
CA GLU A 403 32.01 -35.05 -21.02
C GLU A 403 32.65 -35.40 -22.37
N LYS A 404 33.53 -34.56 -22.93
CA LYS A 404 34.32 -34.95 -24.11
C LYS A 404 35.22 -36.14 -23.83
N GLU A 405 35.54 -36.39 -22.56
CA GLU A 405 36.34 -37.53 -22.11
C GLU A 405 35.48 -38.74 -21.68
N SER A 406 34.16 -38.57 -21.50
CA SER A 406 33.24 -39.62 -21.01
C SER A 406 32.01 -39.75 -21.93
N LEU A 407 31.93 -40.84 -22.69
CA LEU A 407 30.91 -41.06 -23.74
C LEU A 407 29.47 -41.34 -23.25
N GLU A 408 29.16 -41.26 -21.95
CA GLU A 408 27.86 -41.67 -21.42
C GLU A 408 27.29 -40.70 -20.35
N GLY A 409 26.40 -39.78 -20.75
CA GLY A 409 25.52 -39.06 -19.80
C GLY A 409 24.97 -37.70 -20.25
N ILE A 410 23.81 -37.65 -20.92
CA ILE A 410 23.30 -36.45 -21.63
C ILE A 410 22.26 -35.60 -20.84
N ARG A 411 21.74 -36.05 -19.70
CA ARG A 411 20.48 -35.49 -19.14
C ARG A 411 20.55 -34.27 -18.17
N PRO A 412 21.62 -34.02 -17.38
CA PRO A 412 21.67 -32.84 -16.48
C PRO A 412 21.81 -31.48 -17.19
N ARG A 413 22.15 -31.48 -18.49
CA ARG A 413 22.63 -30.30 -19.21
C ARG A 413 21.52 -29.33 -19.65
N GLU A 414 20.36 -29.84 -20.06
CA GLU A 414 19.27 -29.01 -20.60
C GLU A 414 18.68 -28.03 -19.57
N GLY A 415 18.52 -28.47 -18.31
CA GLY A 415 17.97 -27.62 -17.25
C GLY A 415 18.91 -26.49 -16.85
N ALA A 416 20.20 -26.81 -16.65
CA ALA A 416 21.25 -25.84 -16.39
C ALA A 416 21.41 -24.82 -17.53
N GLU A 417 21.39 -25.29 -18.79
CA GLU A 417 21.42 -24.42 -19.97
C GLU A 417 20.22 -23.48 -20.03
N ARG A 418 19.03 -23.94 -19.62
CA ARG A 418 17.83 -23.11 -19.58
C ARG A 418 17.95 -22.00 -18.53
N VAL A 419 18.40 -22.32 -17.32
CA VAL A 419 18.63 -21.31 -16.25
C VAL A 419 19.71 -20.32 -16.65
N ALA A 420 20.84 -20.78 -17.19
CA ALA A 420 21.93 -19.92 -17.65
C ALA A 420 21.50 -19.03 -18.82
N ARG A 421 20.70 -19.55 -19.76
CA ARG A 421 20.16 -18.75 -20.88
C ARG A 421 19.24 -17.64 -20.36
N THR A 422 18.42 -17.92 -19.35
CA THR A 422 17.48 -16.94 -18.82
C THR A 422 18.14 -15.91 -17.92
N ALA A 423 19.10 -16.32 -17.08
CA ALA A 423 19.93 -15.37 -16.37
C ALA A 423 20.60 -14.38 -17.35
N ARG A 424 21.15 -14.88 -18.47
CA ARG A 424 21.70 -14.02 -19.54
C ARG A 424 20.67 -13.09 -20.16
N LEU A 425 19.49 -13.59 -20.49
CA LEU A 425 18.43 -12.77 -21.08
C LEU A 425 17.98 -11.67 -20.11
N LEU A 426 17.80 -11.98 -18.82
CA LEU A 426 17.41 -11.01 -17.79
C LEU A 426 18.49 -9.93 -17.57
N VAL A 427 19.76 -10.34 -17.49
CA VAL A 427 20.88 -9.38 -17.36
C VAL A 427 20.98 -8.50 -18.61
N ALA A 428 20.89 -9.08 -19.81
CA ALA A 428 20.97 -8.32 -21.07
C ALA A 428 19.79 -7.35 -21.25
N GLU A 429 18.57 -7.73 -20.84
CA GLU A 429 17.40 -6.87 -20.96
C GLU A 429 17.42 -5.74 -19.93
N SER A 430 17.94 -5.99 -18.72
CA SER A 430 18.13 -4.94 -17.73
C SER A 430 19.22 -3.94 -18.09
N LEU A 431 20.28 -4.34 -18.80
CA LEU A 431 21.34 -3.43 -19.26
C LEU A 431 20.89 -2.49 -20.40
N LYS A 432 19.76 -2.77 -21.06
CA LYS A 432 19.20 -1.92 -22.12
C LYS A 432 18.26 -0.82 -21.59
N ARG A 433 17.71 -1.02 -20.39
CA ARG A 433 16.90 -0.03 -19.68
C ARG A 433 17.81 0.91 -18.92
#